data_AF-A0A1A8QHE3-F1
#
_entry.id   AF-A0A1A8QHE3-F1
#
_cell.length_a   1.000
_cell.length_b   1.000
_cell.length_c   1.000
_cell.angle_alpha   90.00
_cell.angle_beta   90.00
_cell.angle_gamma   90.00
#
_symmetry.space_group_name_H-M   'P 1'
#
loop_
_entity.id
_entity.type
_entity.pdbx_description
1 polymer ?
#
loop_
_entity_poly.entity_id
_entity_poly.type
_entity_poly.pdbx_seq_one_letter_code
_entity_poly.pdbx_strand_id
1 'polypeptide(L)' 'KQWNVNWDIRQVAIEFEGNVNIAFSCVTADCKIVHEFIGGYIFMSTRSREKSDVLNQELFHKLTGGHEAL' A
#
# COMPACT_ATOMS: atom_id res chain seq x y z
N LYS A 1 5.12 2.65 -9.20
CA LYS A 1 6.35 2.50 -8.40
C LYS A 1 5.93 2.46 -6.92
N GLN A 2 6.79 2.07 -6.00
CA GLN A 2 6.42 1.57 -4.66
C GLN A 2 5.80 2.61 -3.69
N TRP A 3 5.22 2.11 -2.60
CA TRP A 3 4.96 2.90 -1.38
C TRP A 3 5.50 2.16 -0.16
N ASN A 4 5.85 2.89 0.89
CA ASN A 4 6.27 2.32 2.17
C ASN A 4 5.85 3.22 3.34
N VAL A 5 5.94 2.65 4.55
CA VAL A 5 5.79 3.40 5.80
C VAL A 5 7.14 3.36 6.51
N ASN A 6 7.66 4.54 6.83
CA ASN A 6 8.75 4.66 7.79
C ASN A 6 8.15 4.72 9.20
N TRP A 7 8.35 3.65 9.97
CA TRP A 7 7.79 3.52 11.32
C TRP A 7 8.49 4.39 12.37
N ASP A 8 9.77 4.71 12.18
CA ASP A 8 10.54 5.55 13.11
C ASP A 8 9.98 6.97 13.17
N ILE A 9 9.59 7.50 12.01
CA ILE A 9 9.05 8.88 11.88
C ILE A 9 7.56 8.92 11.56
N ARG A 10 6.88 7.77 11.53
CA ARG A 10 5.45 7.61 11.21
C ARG A 10 5.06 8.40 9.96
N GLN A 11 5.73 8.11 8.86
CA GLN A 11 5.52 8.78 7.58
C GLN A 11 5.22 7.76 6.48
N VAL A 12 4.24 8.06 5.64
CA VAL A 12 3.97 7.33 4.41
C VAL A 12 4.78 7.98 3.29
N ALA A 13 5.50 7.19 2.50
CA ALA A 13 6.23 7.63 1.32
C ALA A 13 5.71 6.92 0.07
N ILE A 14 5.47 7.68 -1.01
CA ILE A 14 4.94 7.17 -2.28
C ILE A 14 5.83 7.68 -3.42
N GLU A 15 6.36 6.75 -4.21
CA GLU A 15 7.13 7.02 -5.42
C GLU A 15 6.23 6.84 -6.65
N PHE A 16 6.05 7.92 -7.41
CA PHE A 16 5.36 7.90 -8.68
C PHE A 16 6.35 7.86 -9.85
N GLU A 17 5.82 7.69 -11.06
CA GLU A 17 6.62 7.86 -12.27
C GLU A 17 7.03 9.31 -12.48
N GLY A 18 8.03 9.55 -13.34
CA GLY A 18 8.52 10.91 -13.61
C GLY A 18 9.28 11.57 -12.45
N ASN A 19 9.82 10.79 -11.51
CA ASN A 19 10.58 11.27 -10.34
C ASN A 19 9.75 12.14 -9.38
N VAL A 20 8.43 11.91 -9.32
CA VAL A 20 7.54 12.57 -8.37
C VAL A 20 7.45 11.74 -7.09
N ASN A 21 7.84 12.32 -5.96
CA ASN A 21 7.80 11.68 -4.64
C ASN A 21 6.93 12.48 -3.69
N ILE A 22 6.07 11.79 -2.93
CA ILE A 22 5.23 12.38 -1.89
C ILE A 22 5.54 11.69 -0.57
N ALA A 23 5.76 12.46 0.49
CA ALA A 23 5.92 11.93 1.84
C ALA A 23 5.08 12.74 2.83
N PHE A 24 4.31 12.07 3.69
CA PHE A 24 3.41 12.73 4.63
C PHE A 24 3.20 11.91 5.91
N SER A 25 3.01 12.61 7.02
CA SER A 25 2.58 12.01 8.28
C SER A 25 1.07 12.10 8.42
N CYS A 26 0.47 11.12 9.08
CA CYS A 26 -0.96 11.13 9.35
C CYS A 26 -1.24 11.89 10.66
N VAL A 27 -2.27 12.74 10.66
CA VAL A 27 -2.61 13.57 11.83
C VAL A 27 -3.58 12.85 12.77
N THR A 28 -4.60 12.19 12.20
CA THR A 28 -5.70 11.57 12.96
C THR A 28 -5.80 10.05 12.80
N ALA A 29 -5.23 9.51 11.73
CA ALA A 29 -5.20 8.08 11.43
C ALA A 29 -3.78 7.52 11.59
N ASP A 30 -3.66 6.21 11.80
CA ASP A 30 -2.37 5.53 11.77
C ASP A 30 -1.86 5.38 10.32
N CYS A 31 -0.56 5.47 10.09
CA CYS A 31 0.05 5.22 8.78
C CYS A 31 -0.29 3.82 8.24
N LYS A 32 -0.52 2.84 9.12
CA LYS A 32 -1.02 1.51 8.78
C LYS A 32 -2.34 1.56 8.01
N ILE A 33 -3.26 2.42 8.44
CA ILE A 33 -4.58 2.53 7.79
C ILE A 33 -4.39 3.03 6.36
N VAL A 34 -3.60 4.09 6.17
CA VAL A 34 -3.33 4.64 4.84
C VAL A 34 -2.61 3.62 3.95
N HIS A 35 -1.63 2.91 4.49
CA HIS A 35 -0.92 1.82 3.81
C HIS A 35 -1.89 0.72 3.32
N GLU A 36 -2.79 0.27 4.19
CA GLU A 36 -3.79 -0.75 3.88
C GLU A 36 -4.78 -0.26 2.81
N PHE A 37 -5.20 1.01 2.87
CA PHE A 37 -6.08 1.60 1.86
C PHE A 37 -5.42 1.65 0.48
N ILE A 38 -4.15 2.06 0.40
CA ILE A 38 -3.41 2.06 -0.87
C ILE A 38 -3.33 0.63 -1.45
N GLY A 39 -2.89 -0.33 -0.63
CA GLY A 39 -2.78 -1.73 -1.05
C GLY A 39 -4.11 -2.36 -1.45
N GLY A 40 -5.17 -2.07 -0.70
CA GLY A 40 -6.53 -2.54 -0.95
C GLY A 40 -7.12 -2.00 -2.25
N TYR A 41 -6.95 -0.71 -2.55
CA TYR A 41 -7.40 -0.13 -3.82
C TYR A 41 -6.63 -0.70 -5.02
N ILE A 42 -5.32 -0.91 -4.89
CA ILE A 42 -4.53 -1.58 -5.93
C ILE A 42 -5.04 -3.00 -6.14
N PHE A 43 -5.26 -3.77 -5.08
CA PHE A 43 -5.81 -5.13 -5.16
C PHE A 43 -7.19 -5.15 -5.83
N MET A 44 -8.11 -4.26 -5.44
CA MET A 44 -9.43 -4.19 -6.09
C MET A 44 -9.33 -3.90 -7.59
N SER A 45 -8.33 -3.11 -8.02
CA SER A 45 -8.11 -2.83 -9.44
C SER A 45 -7.61 -4.05 -10.24
N THR A 46 -6.98 -5.05 -9.60
CA THR A 46 -6.55 -6.28 -10.28
C THR A 46 -7.71 -7.24 -10.52
N ARG A 47 -8.74 -7.21 -9.66
CA ARG A 47 -9.92 -8.07 -9.78
C ARG A 47 -10.71 -7.84 -11.06
N SER A 48 -10.71 -6.63 -11.61
CA SER A 48 -11.34 -6.35 -12.91
C SER A 48 -10.62 -7.00 -14.09
N ARG A 49 -9.35 -7.39 -13.92
CA ARG A 49 -8.51 -8.00 -14.97
C ARG A 49 -8.54 -9.53 -14.90
N GLU A 50 -8.63 -10.08 -13.69
CA GLU A 50 -8.74 -11.52 -13.49
C GLU A 50 -10.18 -11.99 -13.73
N LYS A 51 -10.34 -13.03 -14.56
CA LYS A 51 -11.65 -13.66 -14.82
C LYS A 51 -12.01 -14.76 -13.79
N SER A 52 -11.25 -14.84 -12.71
CA SER A 52 -11.40 -15.85 -11.66
C SER A 52 -12.26 -15.29 -10.53
N ASP A 53 -13.25 -16.06 -10.08
CA ASP A 53 -14.03 -15.75 -8.87
C ASP A 53 -13.28 -16.09 -7.57
N VAL A 54 -12.11 -16.73 -7.67
CA VAL A 54 -11.26 -17.05 -6.52
C VAL A 54 -10.41 -15.84 -6.15
N LEU A 55 -10.49 -15.43 -4.89
CA LEU A 55 -9.72 -14.32 -4.35
C LEU A 55 -8.24 -14.70 -4.16
N ASN A 56 -7.33 -13.92 -4.75
CA ASN A 56 -5.89 -14.07 -4.50
C ASN A 56 -5.50 -13.46 -3.14
N GLN A 57 -5.65 -14.24 -2.06
CA GLN A 57 -5.36 -13.80 -0.68
C GLN A 57 -3.87 -13.47 -0.47
N GLU A 58 -2.97 -14.22 -1.10
CA GLU A 58 -1.53 -13.98 -1.00
C GLU A 58 -1.17 -12.59 -1.53
N LEU A 59 -1.69 -12.23 -2.70
CA LEU A 59 -1.49 -10.89 -3.26
C LEU A 59 -2.11 -9.80 -2.37
N PHE A 60 -3.31 -10.04 -1.82
CA PHE A 60 -3.94 -9.10 -0.90
C PHE A 60 -3.04 -8.84 0.30
N HIS A 61 -2.58 -9.88 0.99
CA HIS A 61 -1.72 -9.76 2.17
C HIS A 61 -0.35 -9.13 1.83
N LYS A 62 0.21 -9.41 0.65
CA LYS A 62 1.44 -8.77 0.19
C LYS A 62 1.29 -7.26 0.01
N LEU A 63 0.12 -6.79 -0.42
CA LEU A 63 -0.16 -5.36 -0.63
C LEU A 63 -0.55 -4.67 0.69
N THR A 64 -1.27 -5.32 1.60
CA THR A 64 -1.83 -4.68 2.81
C THR A 64 -1.07 -4.94 4.09
N GLY A 65 -0.29 -6.03 4.18
CA GLY A 65 0.34 -6.49 5.42
C GLY A 65 1.50 -5.62 5.91
N GLY A 66 2.11 -4.83 5.02
CA GLY A 66 3.37 -4.14 5.29
C GLY A 66 4.55 -5.13 5.30
N HIS A 67 5.72 -4.72 4.79
CA HIS A 67 6.93 -5.50 5.01
C HIS A 67 7.53 -5.03 6.34
N GLU A 68 7.58 -5.90 7.36
CA GLU A 68 8.61 -5.74 8.39
C GLU A 68 9.95 -5.95 7.67
N ALA A 69 10.80 -4.92 7.66
CA ALA A 69 12.19 -5.14 7.30
C ALA A 69 12.79 -6.03 8.39
N LEU A 70 13.11 -7.29 8.05
CA LEU A 70 13.90 -8.20 8.89
C LEU A 70 15.28 -7.62 9.15
#